data_AF-A0A6A8AQ39-F1
#
_entry.id   AF-A0A6A8AQ39-F1
#
_cell.length_a   1.000
_cell.length_b   1.000
_cell.length_c   1.000
_cell.angle_alpha   90.00
_cell.angle_beta   90.00
_cell.angle_gamma   90.00
#
_symmetry.space_group_name_H-M   'P 1'
#
loop_
_entity.id
_entity.type
_entity.pdbx_description
1 polymer ?
#
loop_
_entity_poly.entity_id
_entity_poly.type
_entity_poly.pdbx_seq_one_letter_code
_entity_poly.pdbx_strand_id
1 'polypeptide(L)'
;MSTGGVSDLRNLILRTLNDNQLLILNGIARSRCSMTSLLRSLSEEWEIPLSTLKLNARILRELNLISYGSIREKRDARVEKLGSFVLGLLEDEDGGALIRFAD
;
A
#
# COMPACT_ATOMS: atom_id res chain seq x y z
N MET A 1 24.27 5.68 12.89
CA MET A 1 23.82 4.35 12.42
C MET A 1 23.82 4.38 10.89
N SER A 2 24.28 3.33 10.22
CA SER A 2 24.52 3.35 8.76
C SER A 2 23.21 3.55 8.01
N THR A 3 23.02 4.75 7.44
CA THR A 3 21.85 5.11 6.62
C THR A 3 21.74 4.24 5.35
N GLY A 4 22.85 3.62 4.91
CA GLY A 4 22.88 2.76 3.74
C GLY A 4 21.96 1.53 3.83
N GLY A 5 21.85 0.90 5.00
CA GLY A 5 21.01 -0.31 5.15
C GLY A 5 19.51 -0.04 4.96
N VAL A 6 19.04 1.14 5.39
CA VAL A 6 17.64 1.55 5.20
C VAL A 6 17.37 1.87 3.73
N SER A 7 18.30 2.55 3.07
CA SER A 7 18.22 2.84 1.63
C SER A 7 18.23 1.57 0.77
N ASP A 8 19.04 0.58 1.11
CA ASP A 8 19.09 -0.71 0.39
C ASP A 8 17.78 -1.50 0.55
N LEU A 9 17.23 -1.57 1.77
CA LEU A 9 15.95 -2.21 2.02
C LEU A 9 14.80 -1.50 1.29
N ARG A 10 14.80 -0.16 1.28
CA ARG A 10 13.84 0.65 0.53
C ARG A 10 13.89 0.32 -0.97
N ASN A 11 15.09 0.32 -1.55
CA ASN A 11 15.28 -0.01 -2.97
C ASN A 11 14.82 -1.43 -3.30
N LEU A 12 15.06 -2.39 -2.41
CA LEU A 12 14.59 -3.75 -2.57
C LEU A 12 13.05 -3.83 -2.56
N ILE A 13 12.40 -3.14 -1.62
CA ILE A 13 10.93 -3.10 -1.51
C ILE A 13 10.33 -2.43 -2.75
N LEU A 14 10.88 -1.30 -3.19
CA LEU A 14 10.45 -0.59 -4.40
C LEU A 14 10.59 -1.42 -5.68
N ARG A 15 11.60 -2.29 -5.76
CA ARG A 15 11.74 -3.23 -6.88
C ARG A 15 10.77 -4.40 -6.81
N THR A 16 10.24 -4.69 -5.63
CA THR A 16 9.33 -5.82 -5.39
C THR A 16 7.87 -5.40 -5.53
N LEU A 17 7.52 -4.18 -5.11
CA LEU A 17 6.20 -3.60 -5.27
C LEU A 17 6.11 -2.81 -6.57
N ASN A 18 5.24 -3.23 -7.48
CA ASN A 18 5.00 -2.51 -8.73
C ASN A 18 4.17 -1.23 -8.50
N ASP A 19 4.17 -0.32 -9.48
CA ASP A 19 3.48 0.97 -9.40
C ASP A 19 1.98 0.83 -9.06
N ASN A 20 1.31 -0.20 -9.59
CA ASN A 20 -0.10 -0.44 -9.29
C ASN A 20 -0.32 -0.84 -7.82
N GLN A 21 0.60 -1.58 -7.22
CA GLN A 21 0.56 -1.95 -5.80
C GLN A 21 0.76 -0.72 -4.91
N LEU A 22 1.71 0.16 -5.27
CA LEU A 22 1.94 1.42 -4.55
C LEU A 22 0.75 2.37 -4.68
N LEU A 23 0.15 2.44 -5.88
CA LEU A 23 -1.05 3.24 -6.14
C LEU A 23 -2.21 2.78 -5.25
N ILE A 24 -2.48 1.47 -5.18
CA ILE A 24 -3.52 0.91 -4.32
C ILE A 24 -3.22 1.19 -2.84
N LEU A 25 -1.98 0.94 -2.40
CA LEU A 25 -1.58 1.12 -1.00
C LEU A 25 -1.75 2.57 -0.53
N ASN A 26 -1.29 3.53 -1.35
CA ASN A 26 -1.51 4.96 -1.10
C ASN A 26 -3.00 5.34 -1.14
N GLY A 27 -3.76 4.79 -2.10
CA GLY A 27 -5.18 5.05 -2.22
C GLY A 27 -5.97 4.66 -0.96
N ILE A 28 -5.63 3.53 -0.34
CA ILE A 28 -6.23 3.08 0.92
C ILE A 28 -5.79 3.95 2.09
N ALA A 29 -4.51 4.34 2.15
CA ALA A 29 -3.98 5.20 3.21
C ALA A 29 -4.71 6.55 3.29
N ARG A 30 -5.13 7.08 2.13
CA ARG A 30 -5.76 8.41 2.01
C ARG A 30 -7.30 8.38 2.04
N SER A 31 -7.92 7.20 1.89
CA SER A 31 -9.36 7.10 1.66
C SER A 31 -10.02 6.06 2.57
N ARG A 32 -11.10 6.43 3.27
CA ARG A 32 -11.95 5.46 3.98
C ARG A 32 -13.08 5.00 3.07
N CYS A 33 -12.81 3.99 2.25
CA CYS A 33 -13.79 3.41 1.35
C CYS A 33 -13.62 1.90 1.20
N SER A 34 -14.61 1.25 0.58
CA SER A 34 -14.51 -0.16 0.24
C SER A 34 -13.44 -0.40 -0.83
N MET A 35 -12.82 -1.58 -0.82
CA MET A 35 -11.86 -1.96 -1.86
C MET A 35 -12.46 -1.83 -3.27
N THR A 36 -13.70 -2.26 -3.46
CA THR A 36 -14.39 -2.19 -4.76
C THR A 36 -14.55 -0.75 -5.26
N SER A 37 -14.87 0.18 -4.36
CA SER A 37 -15.00 1.60 -4.69
C SER A 37 -13.64 2.18 -5.09
N LEU A 38 -12.61 1.93 -4.29
CA LEU A 38 -11.25 2.39 -4.58
C LEU A 38 -10.75 1.89 -5.94
N LEU A 39 -10.83 0.58 -6.19
CA LEU A 39 -10.32 0.01 -7.43
C LEU A 39 -11.06 0.52 -8.66
N ARG A 40 -12.36 0.82 -8.53
CA ARG A 40 -13.14 1.45 -9.62
C ARG A 40 -12.62 2.85 -9.92
N SER A 41 -12.49 3.69 -8.90
CA SER A 41 -11.97 5.05 -9.08
C SER A 41 -10.55 5.04 -9.68
N LEU A 42 -9.66 4.19 -9.18
CA LEU A 42 -8.30 4.06 -9.72
C LEU A 42 -8.29 3.55 -11.18
N SER A 43 -9.19 2.63 -11.53
CA SER A 43 -9.31 2.12 -12.89
C SER A 43 -9.75 3.21 -13.87
N GLU A 44 -10.70 4.04 -13.46
CA GLU A 44 -11.22 5.15 -14.26
C GLU A 44 -10.21 6.30 -14.37
N GLU A 45 -9.52 6.65 -13.28
CA GLU A 45 -8.58 7.77 -13.24
C GLU A 45 -7.26 7.48 -13.95
N TRP A 46 -6.74 6.26 -13.82
CA TRP A 46 -5.42 5.88 -14.34
C TRP A 46 -5.48 4.96 -15.57
N GLU A 47 -6.68 4.68 -16.07
CA GLU A 47 -6.94 3.77 -17.20
C GLU A 47 -6.37 2.34 -17.02
N ILE A 48 -6.17 1.91 -15.77
CA ILE A 48 -5.66 0.58 -15.45
C ILE A 48 -6.82 -0.43 -15.41
N PRO A 49 -6.72 -1.61 -16.06
CA PRO A 49 -7.78 -2.61 -16.01
C PRO A 49 -8.13 -3.07 -14.57
N LEU A 50 -9.42 -3.16 -14.27
CA LEU A 50 -9.92 -3.65 -12.98
C LEU A 50 -9.38 -5.03 -12.59
N SER A 51 -9.15 -5.92 -13.55
CA SER A 51 -8.56 -7.25 -13.31
C SER A 51 -7.13 -7.14 -12.77
N THR A 52 -6.32 -6.26 -13.36
CA THR A 52 -4.96 -5.95 -12.91
C THR A 52 -4.98 -5.39 -11.50
N LEU A 53 -5.85 -4.41 -11.22
CA LEU A 53 -5.96 -3.83 -9.88
C LEU A 53 -6.43 -4.85 -8.83
N LYS A 54 -7.38 -5.72 -9.18
CA LYS A 54 -7.85 -6.80 -8.29
C LYS A 54 -6.75 -7.81 -7.97
N LEU A 55 -5.96 -8.21 -8.96
CA LEU A 55 -4.81 -9.09 -8.75
C LEU A 55 -3.80 -8.44 -7.80
N ASN A 56 -3.47 -7.16 -8.03
CA ASN A 56 -2.53 -6.44 -7.17
C ASN A 56 -3.06 -6.25 -5.74
N ALA A 57 -4.34 -5.92 -5.56
CA ALA A 57 -4.97 -5.84 -4.24
C ALA A 57 -4.96 -7.18 -3.51
N ARG A 58 -5.17 -8.29 -4.23
CA ARG A 58 -5.05 -9.64 -3.66
C ARG A 58 -3.62 -9.92 -3.20
N ILE A 59 -2.61 -9.63 -4.02
CA ILE A 59 -1.20 -9.83 -3.66
C ILE A 59 -0.85 -9.00 -2.42
N LEU A 60 -1.24 -7.73 -2.37
CA LEU A 60 -1.01 -6.86 -1.20
C LEU A 60 -1.64 -7.43 0.07
N ARG A 61 -2.84 -8.02 -0.03
CA ARG A 61 -3.50 -8.69 1.10
C ARG A 61 -2.77 -9.97 1.52
N GLU A 62 -2.33 -10.78 0.57
CA GLU A 62 -1.54 -11.99 0.84
C GLU A 62 -0.21 -11.67 1.51
N LEU A 63 0.39 -10.51 1.20
CA LEU A 63 1.57 -9.96 1.86
C LEU A 63 1.28 -9.27 3.20
N ASN A 64 0.02 -9.25 3.66
CA ASN A 64 -0.40 -8.57 4.89
C ASN A 64 -0.07 -7.06 4.93
N LEU A 65 -0.05 -6.41 3.76
CA LEU A 65 0.12 -4.96 3.66
C LEU A 65 -1.22 -4.23 3.82
N ILE A 66 -2.32 -4.90 3.46
CA ILE A 66 -3.66 -4.35 3.52
C ILE A 66 -4.67 -5.41 3.97
N SER A 67 -5.81 -4.95 4.49
CA SER A 67 -6.98 -5.79 4.74
C SER A 67 -8.24 -5.15 4.16
N TYR A 68 -9.22 -5.98 3.80
CA TYR A 68 -10.53 -5.54 3.35
C TYR A 68 -11.55 -6.67 3.46
N GLY A 69 -12.81 -6.27 3.62
CA GLY A 69 -13.95 -7.18 3.74
C GLY A 69 -14.29 -7.93 2.46
N SER A 70 -15.19 -8.90 2.59
CA SER A 70 -15.77 -9.61 1.43
C SER A 70 -17.11 -8.99 1.03
N ILE A 71 -17.72 -9.50 -0.05
CA ILE A 71 -19.08 -9.11 -0.43
C ILE A 71 -20.09 -9.39 0.69
N ARG A 72 -19.86 -10.46 1.47
CA ARG A 72 -20.72 -10.87 2.59
C ARG A 72 -20.41 -10.12 3.88
N GLU A 73 -19.20 -9.56 3.98
CA GLU A 73 -18.72 -8.86 5.15
C GLU A 73 -18.17 -7.50 4.72
N LYS A 74 -19.03 -6.50 4.67
CA LYS A 74 -18.68 -5.16 4.24
C LYS A 74 -17.78 -4.50 5.29
N ARG A 75 -16.49 -4.41 4.99
CA ARG A 75 -15.50 -3.63 5.75
C ARG A 75 -14.71 -2.76 4.78
N ASP A 76 -14.41 -1.56 5.21
CA ASP A 76 -13.52 -0.65 4.47
C ASP A 76 -12.14 -1.28 4.29
N ALA A 77 -11.46 -0.88 3.22
CA ALA A 77 -10.07 -1.22 3.04
C ALA A 77 -9.22 -0.49 4.09
N ARG A 78 -8.19 -1.17 4.61
CA ARG A 78 -7.27 -0.63 5.61
C ARG A 78 -5.84 -1.02 5.25
N VAL A 79 -4.92 -0.11 5.58
CA VAL A 79 -3.50 -0.41 5.59
C VAL A 79 -3.17 -1.13 6.90
N GLU A 80 -2.45 -2.25 6.80
CA GLU A 80 -1.96 -3.01 7.95
C GLU A 80 -0.64 -2.43 8.45
N LYS A 81 -0.18 -2.86 9.63
CA LYS A 81 1.08 -2.36 10.23
C LYS A 81 2.28 -2.45 9.27
N LEU A 82 2.41 -3.56 8.55
CA LEU A 82 3.49 -3.74 7.57
C LEU A 82 3.33 -2.80 6.37
N GLY A 83 2.10 -2.56 5.91
CA GLY A 83 1.82 -1.59 4.86
C GLY A 83 2.17 -0.16 5.28
N SER A 84 1.87 0.22 6.52
CA SER A 84 2.24 1.52 7.07
C SER A 84 3.75 1.68 7.20
N PHE A 85 4.45 0.63 7.62
CA PHE A 85 5.91 0.61 7.63
C PHE A 85 6.49 0.82 6.23
N VAL A 86 5.97 0.10 5.22
CA VAL A 86 6.38 0.26 3.83
C VAL A 86 6.14 1.70 3.34
N LEU A 87 4.97 2.29 3.61
CA LEU A 87 4.69 3.68 3.24
C LEU A 87 5.67 4.66 3.91
N GLY A 88 5.98 4.47 5.19
CA GLY A 88 6.94 5.32 5.89
C GLY A 88 8.34 5.28 5.28
N LEU A 89 8.79 4.12 4.78
CA LEU A 89 10.06 4.02 4.04
C LEU A 89 10.04 4.75 2.69
N LEU A 90 8.86 5.00 2.11
CA LEU A 90 8.73 5.73 0.85
C LEU A 90 8.71 7.24 1.06
N GLU A 91 8.11 7.71 2.15
CA GLU A 91 8.01 9.13 2.52
C GLU A 91 9.36 9.72 3.01
N ASP A 92 10.30 8.87 3.43
CA ASP A 92 11.61 9.26 3.98
C ASP A 92 12.57 9.93 2.95
N GLU A 93 12.13 10.23 1.72
CA GLU A 93 12.90 11.07 0.78
C GLU A 93 12.94 12.56 1.17
N ASP A 94 11.95 13.07 1.91
CA ASP A 94 11.82 14.51 2.21
C ASP A 94 12.28 14.90 3.63
N GLY A 95 12.92 14.00 4.38
CA GLY A 95 13.60 14.36 5.64
C GLY A 95 12.66 14.69 6.80
N GLY A 96 11.60 13.93 7.02
CA GLY A 96 10.80 14.12 8.22
C GLY A 96 9.60 13.19 8.42
N ALA A 97 9.82 11.96 8.89
CA ALA A 97 8.95 11.34 9.89
C ALA A 97 9.69 10.26 10.68
N LEU A 98 9.82 10.47 11.99
CA LEU A 98 10.38 9.53 12.94
C LEU A 98 9.62 8.20 12.86
N ILE A 99 10.27 7.13 12.37
CA ILE A 99 9.84 5.76 12.67
C ILE A 99 10.02 5.57 14.18
N ARG A 100 8.96 5.87 14.96
CA ARG A 100 8.87 5.49 16.36
C ARG A 100 8.45 4.03 16.39
N PHE A 101 9.43 3.16 16.63
CA PHE A 101 9.16 1.82 17.16
C PHE A 101 8.43 1.99 18.48
N ALA A 102 7.21 1.45 18.58
CA ALA A 102 6.57 1.23 19.86
C ALA A 102 7.06 -0.13 20.37
N ASP A 103 7.56 -0.14 21.61
CA ASP A 103 8.01 -1.33 22.36
C ASP A 103 6.93 -2.43 22.44
#